data_AF-A0A5C3KJM8-F1
#
_entry.id   AF-A0A5C3KJM8-F1
#
_cell.length_a   1.000
_cell.length_b   1.000
_cell.length_c   1.000
_cell.angle_alpha   90.00
_cell.angle_beta   90.00
_cell.angle_gamma   90.00
#
_symmetry.space_group_name_H-M   'P 1'
#
loop_
_entity.id
_entity.type
_entity.pdbx_description
1 polymer ?
#
loop_
_entity_poly.entity_id
_entity_poly.type
_entity_poly.pdbx_seq_one_letter_code
_entity_poly.pdbx_strand_id
1 'polypeptide(L)'
;MSENTKVTAFKAWLTQNGGGFHPQASYIQAASGLGLIACQDIPPDEEIVSCPIELVVSPSLARDAVSRLLGLQDCSLSSRQWISLYLSLHQLVESNDDPEKCLKHRPYGDILPSPGDLSTPLYFTTEELERFKGTNLYGATQDRIRDWQEEWQECRQLVSQSNPAWGAKFEWKIYLASATYIGSRAFPSSLLSSDPTLPRLDSDNDETIDPILLPGIDCLNHARGQPVSWISHSTTKDNGISKISLVVHRSVSAGQEIFNNYGPKPNSELVLSYGFSLANNPDDSIILKLGGVSGKKWQIGRLAQGADGLWKEILEAMTDDESTNDYEAILDASGALQDMVKTSIRRLPAMDKNPTGQSLRPHVATMLQDYVEGQAATFQSLLDFAEKKEQEGIALAKEAGFELVIEDED
;
A
#
# COMPACT_ATOMS: atom_id res chain seq x y z
N MET A 1 15.02 -24.09 17.14
CA MET A 1 13.89 -24.39 16.24
C MET A 1 14.47 -24.57 14.85
N SER A 2 14.13 -25.63 14.10
CA SER A 2 14.64 -25.80 12.74
C SER A 2 13.88 -24.88 11.79
N GLU A 3 14.57 -24.00 11.07
CA GLU A 3 13.96 -23.18 10.01
C GLU A 3 13.37 -24.08 8.91
N ASN A 4 12.28 -23.65 8.29
CA ASN A 4 11.63 -24.33 7.17
C ASN A 4 12.67 -24.64 6.06
N THR A 5 12.62 -25.84 5.45
CA THR A 5 13.54 -26.25 4.38
C THR A 5 13.58 -25.25 3.22
N LYS A 6 12.44 -24.67 2.84
CA LYS A 6 12.36 -23.63 1.79
C LYS A 6 13.09 -22.35 2.19
N VAL A 7 12.95 -21.95 3.46
CA VAL A 7 13.67 -20.79 4.02
C VAL A 7 15.17 -21.05 4.03
N THR A 8 15.61 -22.25 4.45
CA THR A 8 17.03 -22.63 4.42
C THR A 8 17.59 -22.57 3.00
N ALA A 9 16.84 -23.10 2.01
CA ALA A 9 17.23 -23.05 0.60
C ALA A 9 17.30 -21.61 0.06
N PHE A 10 16.34 -20.75 0.43
CA PHE A 10 16.34 -19.33 0.07
C PHE A 10 17.54 -18.58 0.65
N LYS A 11 17.83 -18.73 1.96
CA LYS A 11 19.00 -18.09 2.60
C LYS A 11 20.31 -18.52 1.94
N ALA A 12 20.44 -19.81 1.63
CA ALA A 12 21.61 -20.35 0.94
C ALA A 12 21.76 -19.77 -0.48
N TRP A 13 20.65 -19.70 -1.23
CA TRP A 13 20.62 -19.10 -2.57
C TRP A 13 20.98 -17.61 -2.54
N LEU A 14 20.41 -16.83 -1.61
CA LEU A 14 20.72 -15.41 -1.47
C LEU A 14 22.21 -15.20 -1.14
N THR A 15 22.75 -16.00 -0.21
CA THR A 15 24.17 -15.95 0.18
C THR A 15 25.11 -16.29 -0.98
N GLN A 16 24.79 -17.31 -1.78
CA GLN A 16 25.59 -17.71 -2.94
C GLN A 16 25.66 -16.63 -4.03
N ASN A 17 24.71 -15.71 -4.06
CA ASN A 17 24.66 -14.60 -5.02
C ASN A 17 25.15 -13.27 -4.43
N GLY A 18 25.73 -13.26 -3.22
CA GLY A 18 26.33 -12.06 -2.61
C GLY A 18 25.41 -11.25 -1.69
N GLY A 19 24.19 -11.73 -1.43
CA GLY A 19 23.31 -11.20 -0.39
C GLY A 19 23.47 -11.94 0.93
N GLY A 20 22.55 -11.72 1.86
CA GLY A 20 22.52 -12.51 3.08
C GLY A 20 21.69 -11.90 4.19
N PHE A 21 21.67 -12.59 5.32
CA PHE A 21 21.03 -12.16 6.56
C PHE A 21 22.08 -12.04 7.66
N HIS A 22 21.82 -11.17 8.63
CA HIS A 22 22.58 -11.12 9.86
C HIS A 22 22.59 -12.51 10.54
N PRO A 23 23.73 -12.97 11.11
CA PRO A 23 23.81 -14.31 11.70
C PRO A 23 22.82 -14.57 12.84
N GLN A 24 22.36 -13.50 13.50
CA GLN A 24 21.37 -13.55 14.57
C GLN A 24 19.94 -13.30 14.08
N ALA A 25 19.71 -13.16 12.77
CA ALA A 25 18.37 -13.05 12.20
C ALA A 25 17.87 -14.43 11.73
N SER A 26 16.74 -14.85 12.29
CA SER A 26 16.08 -16.11 11.95
C SER A 26 14.64 -15.86 11.53
N TYR A 27 14.16 -16.66 10.57
CA TYR A 27 12.74 -16.61 10.22
C TYR A 27 11.89 -17.23 11.34
N ILE A 28 10.74 -16.61 11.57
CA ILE A 28 9.68 -17.13 12.43
C ILE A 28 8.34 -17.08 11.70
N GLN A 29 7.43 -17.98 12.10
CA GLN A 29 6.02 -17.83 11.78
C GLN A 29 5.41 -16.89 12.82
N ALA A 30 5.09 -15.67 12.41
CA ALA A 30 4.33 -14.68 13.17
C ALA A 30 2.83 -14.75 12.81
N ALA A 31 2.00 -14.03 13.58
CA ALA A 31 0.58 -13.88 13.27
C ALA A 31 0.34 -13.14 11.93
N SER A 32 1.30 -12.31 11.52
CA SER A 32 1.34 -11.57 10.25
C SER A 32 1.93 -12.37 9.08
N GLY A 33 2.27 -13.65 9.27
CA GLY A 33 2.98 -14.47 8.28
C GLY A 33 4.45 -14.68 8.66
N LEU A 34 5.33 -14.81 7.67
CA LEU A 34 6.77 -14.92 7.94
C LEU A 34 7.33 -13.57 8.41
N GLY A 35 8.08 -13.58 9.51
CA GLY A 35 8.84 -12.43 10.01
C GLY A 35 10.26 -12.84 10.38
N LEU A 36 11.09 -11.86 10.77
CA LEU A 36 12.44 -12.09 11.27
C LEU A 36 12.53 -11.83 12.76
N ILE A 37 13.17 -12.70 13.52
CA ILE A 37 13.45 -12.54 14.94
C ILE A 37 14.95 -12.44 15.19
N ALA A 38 15.33 -11.68 16.21
CA ALA A 38 16.69 -11.68 16.75
C ALA A 38 16.89 -12.91 17.65
N CYS A 39 17.83 -13.79 17.32
CA CYS A 39 18.19 -14.95 18.14
C CYS A 39 19.04 -14.57 19.36
N GLN A 40 19.77 -13.47 19.24
CA GLN A 40 20.58 -12.82 20.28
C GLN A 40 20.43 -11.31 20.12
N ASP A 41 20.89 -10.54 21.10
CA ASP A 41 20.90 -9.09 21.01
C ASP A 41 21.68 -8.64 19.77
N ILE A 42 21.04 -7.82 18.93
CA ILE A 42 21.65 -7.17 17.77
C ILE A 42 21.90 -5.71 18.15
N PRO A 43 23.16 -5.23 18.11
CA PRO A 43 23.48 -3.83 18.36
C PRO A 43 22.81 -2.86 17.36
N PRO A 44 22.74 -1.56 17.68
CA PRO A 44 22.39 -0.54 16.69
C PRO A 44 23.39 -0.53 15.52
N ASP A 45 22.92 -0.03 14.37
CA ASP A 45 23.68 0.20 13.14
C ASP A 45 24.19 -1.06 12.44
N GLU A 46 23.54 -2.20 12.70
CA GLU A 46 23.85 -3.49 12.06
C GLU A 46 23.04 -3.72 10.78
N GLU A 47 23.69 -4.31 9.76
CA GLU A 47 23.04 -4.81 8.55
C GLU A 47 22.24 -6.07 8.88
N ILE A 48 20.91 -6.00 8.71
CA ILE A 48 20.02 -7.13 8.99
C ILE A 48 19.92 -8.07 7.79
N VAL A 49 19.81 -7.50 6.60
CA VAL A 49 19.63 -8.24 5.35
C VAL A 49 20.11 -7.40 4.19
N SER A 50 20.68 -8.07 3.18
CA SER A 50 21.06 -7.45 1.92
C SER A 50 20.66 -8.27 0.70
N CYS A 51 20.23 -7.55 -0.35
CA CYS A 51 19.83 -8.05 -1.65
C CYS A 51 20.78 -7.48 -2.73
N PRO A 52 21.53 -8.32 -3.46
CA PRO A 52 22.29 -7.91 -4.63
C PRO A 52 21.40 -7.25 -5.68
N ILE A 53 21.92 -6.24 -6.39
CA ILE A 53 21.17 -5.54 -7.44
C ILE A 53 20.76 -6.52 -8.56
N GLU A 54 21.59 -7.52 -8.85
CA GLU A 54 21.32 -8.54 -9.87
C GLU A 54 20.15 -9.48 -9.50
N LEU A 55 19.75 -9.50 -8.22
CA LEU A 55 18.61 -10.27 -7.71
C LEU A 55 17.35 -9.41 -7.50
N VAL A 56 17.41 -8.13 -7.82
CA VAL A 56 16.23 -7.26 -7.73
C VAL A 56 15.24 -7.64 -8.81
N VAL A 57 14.00 -7.94 -8.44
CA VAL A 57 12.94 -8.21 -9.41
C VAL A 57 12.37 -6.86 -9.85
N SER A 58 12.95 -6.32 -10.93
CA SER A 58 12.50 -5.09 -11.60
C SER A 58 11.61 -5.39 -12.81
N PRO A 59 10.89 -4.39 -13.34
CA PRO A 59 10.13 -4.55 -14.59
C PRO A 59 11.03 -4.94 -15.76
N SER A 60 12.25 -4.41 -15.83
CA SER A 60 13.22 -4.75 -16.87
C SER A 60 13.65 -6.21 -16.79
N LEU A 61 14.03 -6.70 -15.60
CA LEU A 61 14.40 -8.11 -15.39
C LEU A 61 13.23 -9.04 -15.73
N ALA A 62 12.04 -8.69 -15.25
CA ALA A 62 10.83 -9.47 -15.47
C ALA A 62 10.49 -9.55 -16.96
N ARG A 63 10.49 -8.41 -17.67
CA ARG A 63 10.27 -8.36 -19.12
C ARG A 63 11.28 -9.21 -19.88
N ASP A 64 12.57 -9.05 -19.62
CA ASP A 64 13.62 -9.75 -20.36
C ASP A 64 13.56 -11.27 -20.14
N ALA A 65 13.20 -11.73 -18.94
CA ALA A 65 13.02 -13.14 -18.64
C ALA A 65 11.73 -13.71 -19.28
N VAL A 66 10.61 -13.00 -19.14
CA VAL A 66 9.31 -13.42 -19.68
C VAL A 66 9.35 -13.45 -21.21
N SER A 67 9.89 -12.41 -21.85
CA SER A 67 9.95 -12.33 -23.32
C SER A 67 10.80 -13.45 -23.91
N ARG A 68 11.93 -13.82 -23.28
CA ARG A 68 12.74 -14.96 -23.73
C ARG A 68 12.02 -16.29 -23.52
N LEU A 69 11.42 -16.49 -22.35
CA LEU A 69 10.74 -17.75 -22.02
C LEU A 69 9.51 -17.99 -22.89
N LEU A 70 8.73 -16.95 -23.18
CA LEU A 70 7.48 -17.05 -23.93
C LEU A 70 7.63 -16.71 -25.42
N GLY A 71 8.81 -16.24 -25.86
CA GLY A 71 9.05 -15.81 -27.24
C GLY A 71 8.28 -14.54 -27.63
N LEU A 72 8.05 -13.62 -26.69
CA LEU A 72 7.27 -12.40 -26.93
C LEU A 72 8.09 -11.32 -27.64
N GLN A 73 7.45 -10.63 -28.59
CA GLN A 73 7.97 -9.44 -29.26
C GLN A 73 6.92 -8.33 -29.16
N ASP A 74 7.37 -7.08 -29.03
CA ASP A 74 6.53 -5.87 -29.08
C ASP A 74 5.25 -5.90 -28.21
N CYS A 75 5.35 -6.42 -26.98
CA CYS A 75 4.25 -6.44 -26.02
C CYS A 75 4.28 -5.20 -25.12
N SER A 76 3.13 -4.52 -25.00
CA SER A 76 2.96 -3.35 -24.12
C SER A 76 2.22 -3.74 -22.84
N LEU A 77 2.93 -4.38 -21.91
CA LEU A 77 2.43 -4.64 -20.56
C LEU A 77 2.94 -3.57 -19.58
N SER A 78 2.14 -3.26 -18.56
CA SER A 78 2.54 -2.40 -17.45
C SER A 78 3.68 -3.02 -16.62
N SER A 79 4.40 -2.19 -15.85
CA SER A 79 5.43 -2.67 -14.91
C SER A 79 4.90 -3.71 -13.93
N ARG A 80 3.67 -3.53 -13.44
CA ARG A 80 2.98 -4.52 -12.59
C ARG A 80 2.72 -5.82 -13.34
N GLN A 81 2.19 -5.77 -14.56
CA GLN A 81 1.91 -6.96 -15.36
C GLN A 81 3.18 -7.77 -15.63
N TRP A 82 4.31 -7.12 -15.97
CA TRP A 82 5.58 -7.82 -16.17
C TRP A 82 6.04 -8.58 -14.94
N ILE A 83 6.07 -7.93 -13.77
CA ILE A 83 6.50 -8.57 -12.53
C ILE A 83 5.50 -9.66 -12.12
N SER A 84 4.19 -9.40 -12.20
CA SER A 84 3.16 -10.38 -11.87
C SER A 84 3.24 -11.62 -12.75
N LEU A 85 3.47 -11.45 -14.04
CA LEU A 85 3.64 -12.55 -14.99
C LEU A 85 4.92 -13.33 -14.71
N TYR A 86 6.04 -12.65 -14.44
CA TYR A 86 7.29 -13.28 -14.05
C TYR A 86 7.13 -14.17 -12.81
N LEU A 87 6.50 -13.66 -11.74
CA LEU A 87 6.23 -14.42 -10.51
C LEU A 87 5.23 -15.57 -10.74
N SER A 88 4.21 -15.35 -11.58
CA SER A 88 3.25 -16.39 -11.93
C SER A 88 3.92 -17.56 -12.65
N LEU A 89 4.86 -17.29 -13.56
CA LEU A 89 5.56 -18.33 -14.33
C LEU A 89 6.41 -19.25 -13.43
N HIS A 90 6.92 -18.77 -12.29
CA HIS A 90 7.58 -19.63 -11.31
C HIS A 90 6.67 -20.74 -10.77
N GLN A 91 5.34 -20.53 -10.75
CA GLN A 91 4.36 -21.53 -10.32
C GLN A 91 3.85 -22.41 -11.47
N LEU A 92 3.98 -21.95 -12.72
CA LEU A 92 3.41 -22.60 -13.90
C LEU A 92 4.41 -23.48 -14.66
N VAL A 93 5.69 -23.09 -14.64
CA VAL A 93 6.75 -23.66 -15.47
C VAL A 93 7.64 -24.54 -14.61
N GLU A 94 7.83 -25.80 -14.99
CA GLU A 94 8.76 -26.69 -14.29
C GLU A 94 10.21 -26.39 -14.68
N SER A 95 11.18 -26.72 -13.82
CA SER A 95 12.59 -26.39 -14.07
C SER A 95 13.14 -27.01 -15.37
N ASN A 96 12.58 -28.14 -15.80
CA ASN A 96 12.98 -28.80 -17.05
C ASN A 96 12.44 -28.07 -18.30
N ASP A 97 11.41 -27.26 -18.13
CA ASP A 97 10.78 -26.50 -19.21
C ASP A 97 11.33 -25.07 -19.34
N ASP A 98 12.35 -24.71 -18.54
CA ASP A 98 13.11 -23.46 -18.61
C ASP A 98 14.61 -23.74 -18.80
N PRO A 99 15.02 -24.24 -19.98
CA PRO A 99 16.42 -24.63 -20.23
C PRO A 99 17.38 -23.43 -20.20
N GLU A 100 16.89 -22.22 -20.51
CA GLU A 100 17.67 -20.98 -20.45
C GLU A 100 17.79 -20.41 -19.03
N LYS A 101 17.10 -21.00 -18.05
CA LYS A 101 17.05 -20.55 -16.65
C LYS A 101 16.64 -19.08 -16.54
N CYS A 102 15.61 -18.69 -17.29
CA CYS A 102 14.99 -17.36 -17.21
C CYS A 102 14.39 -17.09 -15.82
N LEU A 103 13.86 -18.13 -15.17
CA LEU A 103 13.21 -18.09 -13.87
C LEU A 103 14.20 -18.33 -12.73
N LYS A 104 15.10 -17.37 -12.50
CA LYS A 104 16.16 -17.46 -11.48
C LYS A 104 15.70 -17.35 -10.02
N HIS A 105 14.54 -16.74 -9.78
CA HIS A 105 14.03 -16.40 -8.44
C HIS A 105 13.15 -17.49 -7.79
N ARG A 106 13.24 -18.75 -8.21
CA ARG A 106 12.39 -19.83 -7.65
C ARG A 106 12.54 -19.97 -6.12
N PRO A 107 13.74 -19.92 -5.52
CA PRO A 107 13.89 -19.95 -4.06
C PRO A 107 13.20 -18.78 -3.33
N TYR A 108 13.16 -17.60 -3.95
CA TYR A 108 12.42 -16.46 -3.42
C TYR A 108 10.90 -16.67 -3.53
N GLY A 109 10.42 -17.10 -4.70
CA GLY A 109 9.00 -17.42 -4.91
C GLY A 109 8.48 -18.50 -3.96
N ASP A 110 9.33 -19.46 -3.59
CA ASP A 110 9.00 -20.56 -2.69
C ASP A 110 8.72 -20.14 -1.23
N ILE A 111 9.26 -19.00 -0.79
CA ILE A 111 9.05 -18.46 0.56
C ILE A 111 7.96 -17.39 0.63
N LEU A 112 7.39 -16.97 -0.51
CA LEU A 112 6.27 -16.04 -0.52
C LEU A 112 5.02 -16.71 0.09
N PRO A 113 4.15 -15.94 0.76
CA PRO A 113 2.93 -16.48 1.39
C PRO A 113 2.07 -17.21 0.37
N SER A 114 1.35 -18.26 0.78
CA SER A 114 0.41 -18.89 -0.14
C SER A 114 -0.78 -17.94 -0.40
N PRO A 115 -1.53 -18.09 -1.51
CA PRO A 115 -2.70 -17.27 -1.78
C PRO A 115 -3.75 -17.28 -0.66
N GLY A 116 -3.82 -18.35 0.15
CA GLY A 116 -4.74 -18.44 1.28
C GLY A 116 -4.32 -17.66 2.53
N ASP A 117 -3.05 -17.23 2.58
CA ASP A 117 -2.48 -16.46 3.70
C ASP A 117 -2.50 -14.95 3.42
N LEU A 118 -2.95 -14.54 2.24
CA LEU A 118 -3.06 -13.13 1.85
C LEU A 118 -4.41 -12.56 2.30
N SER A 119 -4.37 -11.35 2.84
CA SER A 119 -5.48 -10.76 3.59
C SER A 119 -5.92 -9.39 3.05
N THR A 120 -5.51 -9.01 1.83
CA THR A 120 -6.05 -7.79 1.21
C THR A 120 -7.55 -7.98 0.93
N PRO A 121 -8.33 -6.89 0.78
CA PRO A 121 -9.75 -6.95 0.45
C PRO A 121 -10.12 -7.76 -0.79
N LEU A 122 -9.15 -8.02 -1.68
CA LEU A 122 -9.34 -8.86 -2.87
C LEU A 122 -9.52 -10.35 -2.52
N TYR A 123 -9.21 -10.74 -1.29
CA TYR A 123 -9.39 -12.08 -0.73
C TYR A 123 -10.56 -12.16 0.26
N PHE A 124 -11.36 -11.10 0.36
CA PHE A 124 -12.56 -11.11 1.19
C PHE A 124 -13.67 -11.92 0.51
N THR A 125 -14.52 -12.56 1.31
CA THR A 125 -15.78 -13.07 0.77
C THR A 125 -16.68 -11.90 0.37
N THR A 126 -17.71 -12.17 -0.44
CA THR A 126 -18.69 -11.16 -0.82
C THR A 126 -19.33 -10.52 0.41
N GLU A 127 -19.67 -11.33 1.42
CA GLU A 127 -20.26 -10.89 2.67
C GLU A 127 -19.31 -10.01 3.48
N GLU A 128 -18.02 -10.37 3.54
CA GLU A 128 -16.99 -9.59 4.21
C GLU A 128 -16.79 -8.23 3.53
N LEU A 129 -16.73 -8.19 2.19
CA LEU A 129 -16.56 -6.95 1.44
C LEU A 129 -17.79 -6.04 1.56
N GLU A 130 -19.02 -6.58 1.53
CA GLU A 130 -20.24 -5.78 1.72
C GLU A 130 -20.28 -5.05 3.08
N ARG A 131 -19.56 -5.51 4.11
CA ARG A 131 -19.43 -4.78 5.38
C ARG A 131 -18.68 -3.46 5.26
N PHE A 132 -17.88 -3.28 4.21
CA PHE A 132 -17.18 -2.02 3.92
C PHE A 132 -17.98 -1.05 3.05
N LYS A 133 -19.20 -1.43 2.62
CA LYS A 133 -20.03 -0.61 1.75
C LYS A 133 -20.30 0.78 2.36
N GLY A 134 -20.25 1.80 1.51
CA GLY A 134 -20.35 3.21 1.93
C GLY A 134 -18.99 3.87 2.21
N THR A 135 -17.90 3.10 2.17
CA THR A 135 -16.53 3.63 2.29
C THR A 135 -15.82 3.72 0.94
N ASN A 136 -14.75 4.52 0.87
CA ASN A 136 -13.88 4.59 -0.30
C ASN A 136 -13.14 3.27 -0.56
N LEU A 137 -12.79 2.53 0.50
CA LEU A 137 -12.10 1.23 0.40
C LEU A 137 -12.92 0.20 -0.37
N TYR A 138 -14.25 0.19 -0.18
CA TYR A 138 -15.16 -0.71 -0.91
C TYR A 138 -15.08 -0.48 -2.43
N GLY A 139 -15.27 0.78 -2.86
CA GLY A 139 -15.19 1.13 -4.29
C GLY A 139 -13.80 0.84 -4.86
N ALA A 140 -12.74 1.25 -4.15
CA ALA A 140 -11.36 1.01 -4.58
C ALA A 140 -11.02 -0.49 -4.70
N THR A 141 -11.58 -1.34 -3.84
CA THR A 141 -11.42 -2.80 -3.92
C THR A 141 -12.10 -3.36 -5.16
N GLN A 142 -13.35 -2.95 -5.43
CA GLN A 142 -14.08 -3.39 -6.62
C GLN A 142 -13.38 -2.98 -7.92
N ASP A 143 -12.92 -1.73 -7.97
CA ASP A 143 -12.15 -1.22 -9.10
C ASP A 143 -10.88 -2.05 -9.32
N ARG A 144 -10.11 -2.29 -8.24
CA ARG A 144 -8.88 -3.08 -8.32
C ARG A 144 -9.11 -4.52 -8.76
N ILE A 145 -10.19 -5.17 -8.30
CA ILE A 145 -10.55 -6.52 -8.75
C ILE A 145 -10.80 -6.53 -10.25
N ARG A 146 -11.61 -5.59 -10.75
CA ARG A 146 -11.93 -5.49 -12.19
C ARG A 146 -10.66 -5.24 -13.00
N ASP A 147 -9.89 -4.21 -12.64
CA ASP A 147 -8.71 -3.81 -13.38
C ASP A 147 -7.67 -4.95 -13.42
N TRP A 148 -7.42 -5.63 -12.29
CA TRP A 148 -6.47 -6.75 -12.25
C TRP A 148 -6.99 -8.01 -12.94
N GLN A 149 -8.31 -8.24 -12.99
CA GLN A 149 -8.89 -9.33 -13.77
C GLN A 149 -8.68 -9.10 -15.27
N GLU A 150 -8.83 -7.87 -15.76
CA GLU A 150 -8.51 -7.50 -17.15
C GLU A 150 -7.02 -7.76 -17.44
N GLU A 151 -6.13 -7.27 -16.59
CA GLU A 151 -4.69 -7.50 -16.72
C GLU A 151 -4.31 -8.99 -16.73
N TRP A 152 -4.97 -9.80 -15.89
CA TRP A 152 -4.78 -11.24 -15.85
C TRP A 152 -5.20 -11.90 -17.16
N GLN A 153 -6.34 -11.51 -17.75
CA GLN A 153 -6.79 -12.09 -19.02
C GLN A 153 -5.80 -11.80 -20.14
N GLU A 154 -5.26 -10.58 -20.22
CA GLU A 154 -4.21 -10.22 -21.18
C GLU A 154 -2.96 -11.09 -20.99
N CYS A 155 -2.46 -11.20 -19.76
CA CYS A 155 -1.30 -12.03 -19.45
C CYS A 155 -1.56 -13.51 -19.79
N ARG A 156 -2.74 -14.01 -19.45
CA ARG A 156 -3.15 -15.40 -19.73
C ARG A 156 -3.24 -15.68 -21.22
N GLN A 157 -3.70 -14.72 -22.02
CA GLN A 157 -3.73 -14.86 -23.47
C GLN A 157 -2.32 -15.01 -24.04
N LEU A 158 -1.37 -14.17 -23.60
CA LEU A 158 0.04 -14.26 -24.02
C LEU A 158 0.66 -15.61 -23.65
N VAL A 159 0.45 -16.07 -22.41
CA VAL A 159 0.92 -17.40 -21.98
C VAL A 159 0.26 -18.51 -22.80
N SER A 160 -1.03 -18.41 -23.10
CA SER A 160 -1.76 -19.43 -23.87
C SER A 160 -1.31 -19.52 -25.32
N GLN A 161 -0.96 -18.39 -25.94
CA GLN A 161 -0.43 -18.33 -27.31
C GLN A 161 0.95 -18.99 -27.41
N SER A 162 1.79 -18.79 -26.39
CA SER A 162 3.12 -19.41 -26.31
C SER A 162 3.03 -20.89 -25.93
N ASN A 163 2.25 -21.22 -24.90
CA ASN A 163 2.05 -22.57 -24.39
C ASN A 163 0.62 -22.75 -23.84
N PRO A 164 -0.27 -23.44 -24.58
CA PRO A 164 -1.65 -23.66 -24.16
C PRO A 164 -1.80 -24.41 -22.83
N ALA A 165 -0.86 -25.32 -22.49
CA ALA A 165 -0.93 -26.06 -21.24
C ALA A 165 -0.62 -25.17 -20.03
N TRP A 166 0.32 -24.22 -20.16
CA TRP A 166 0.57 -23.21 -19.13
C TRP A 166 -0.59 -22.23 -19.01
N GLY A 167 -1.15 -21.78 -20.14
CA GLY A 167 -2.31 -20.88 -20.17
C GLY A 167 -3.57 -21.49 -19.53
N ALA A 168 -3.76 -22.80 -19.65
CA ALA A 168 -4.83 -23.54 -18.98
C ALA A 168 -4.65 -23.59 -17.46
N LYS A 169 -3.41 -23.67 -16.96
CA LYS A 169 -3.07 -23.67 -15.53
C LYS A 169 -3.03 -22.27 -14.92
N PHE A 170 -2.94 -21.21 -15.73
CA PHE A 170 -2.82 -19.84 -15.26
C PHE A 170 -4.15 -19.28 -14.73
N GLU A 171 -4.56 -19.76 -13.58
CA GLU A 171 -5.77 -19.35 -12.88
C GLU A 171 -5.63 -17.94 -12.25
N TRP A 172 -6.78 -17.27 -12.06
CA TRP A 172 -6.87 -15.96 -11.42
C TRP A 172 -6.10 -15.86 -10.10
N LYS A 173 -6.22 -16.88 -9.24
CA LYS A 173 -5.56 -16.93 -7.92
C LYS A 173 -4.03 -16.81 -8.00
N ILE A 174 -3.42 -17.27 -9.10
CA ILE A 174 -1.95 -17.22 -9.31
C ILE A 174 -1.53 -15.79 -9.65
N TYR A 175 -2.27 -15.14 -10.55
CA TYR A 175 -2.02 -13.74 -10.90
C TYR A 175 -2.30 -12.81 -9.72
N LEU A 176 -3.45 -13.01 -9.06
CA LEU A 176 -3.87 -12.20 -7.91
C LEU A 176 -2.82 -12.25 -6.79
N ALA A 177 -2.27 -13.43 -6.47
CA ALA A 177 -1.18 -13.54 -5.50
C ALA A 177 0.07 -12.79 -5.95
N SER A 178 0.47 -12.94 -7.21
CA SER A 178 1.64 -12.26 -7.77
C SER A 178 1.51 -10.73 -7.73
N ALA A 179 0.35 -10.19 -8.12
CA ALA A 179 0.05 -8.76 -8.05
C ALA A 179 -0.03 -8.25 -6.60
N THR A 180 -0.56 -9.07 -5.69
CA THR A 180 -0.63 -8.76 -4.25
C THR A 180 0.76 -8.68 -3.63
N TYR A 181 1.72 -9.53 -4.04
CA TYR A 181 3.10 -9.40 -3.58
C TYR A 181 3.68 -8.05 -3.96
N ILE A 182 3.46 -7.57 -5.19
CA ILE A 182 3.91 -6.23 -5.61
C ILE A 182 3.32 -5.16 -4.69
N GLY A 183 2.00 -5.17 -4.48
CA GLY A 183 1.34 -4.18 -3.63
C GLY A 183 1.80 -4.18 -2.16
N SER A 184 2.17 -5.34 -1.62
CA SER A 184 2.53 -5.51 -0.21
C SER A 184 4.04 -5.48 0.07
N ARG A 185 4.89 -5.59 -0.96
CA ARG A 185 6.35 -5.83 -0.81
C ARG A 185 7.23 -4.94 -1.67
N ALA A 186 6.68 -4.18 -2.62
CA ALA A 186 7.49 -3.38 -3.52
C ALA A 186 8.14 -2.17 -2.84
N PHE A 187 9.34 -1.87 -3.32
CA PHE A 187 10.11 -0.67 -3.04
C PHE A 187 10.14 0.20 -4.30
N PRO A 188 10.42 1.52 -4.15
CA PRO A 188 10.59 2.39 -5.30
C PRO A 188 11.90 2.09 -6.04
N SER A 189 11.87 2.07 -7.37
CA SER A 189 13.06 1.89 -8.21
C SER A 189 14.14 2.97 -8.01
N SER A 190 13.79 4.11 -7.42
CA SER A 190 14.74 5.17 -7.05
C SER A 190 15.84 4.68 -6.10
N LEU A 191 15.64 3.57 -5.37
CA LEU A 191 16.71 2.94 -4.57
C LEU A 191 17.85 2.35 -5.39
N LEU A 192 17.62 2.12 -6.69
CA LEU A 192 18.64 1.66 -7.63
C LEU A 192 19.40 2.82 -8.28
N SER A 193 19.00 4.07 -8.04
CA SER A 193 19.67 5.24 -8.62
C SER A 193 21.02 5.49 -7.94
N SER A 194 21.88 6.26 -8.61
CA SER A 194 23.18 6.68 -8.06
C SER A 194 23.05 7.65 -6.88
N ASP A 195 21.89 8.31 -6.76
CA ASP A 195 21.53 9.23 -5.67
C ASP A 195 20.12 8.87 -5.17
N PRO A 196 20.00 7.83 -4.33
CA PRO A 196 18.70 7.29 -3.95
C PRO A 196 17.93 8.28 -3.08
N THR A 197 16.89 8.87 -3.66
CA THR A 197 15.94 9.72 -2.93
C THR A 197 14.62 8.98 -2.72
N LEU A 198 14.01 9.16 -1.55
CA LEU A 198 12.63 8.75 -1.35
C LEU A 198 11.72 9.55 -2.32
N PRO A 199 10.72 8.91 -2.95
CA PRO A 199 9.71 9.61 -3.73
C PRO A 199 9.14 10.78 -2.93
N ARG A 200 9.11 11.99 -3.51
CA ARG A 200 8.39 13.10 -2.92
C ARG A 200 6.90 12.87 -3.19
N LEU A 201 6.07 12.93 -2.16
CA LEU A 201 4.61 12.74 -2.26
C LEU A 201 3.92 13.80 -3.15
N ASP A 202 4.62 14.92 -3.44
CA ASP A 202 4.02 16.13 -4.00
C ASP A 202 4.62 16.53 -5.37
N SER A 203 5.50 15.72 -5.97
CA SER A 203 6.11 16.07 -7.26
C SER A 203 5.38 15.41 -8.42
N ASP A 204 4.65 16.21 -9.20
CA ASP A 204 4.13 15.87 -10.54
C ASP A 204 5.25 15.60 -11.58
N ASN A 205 6.53 15.56 -11.15
CA ASN A 205 7.64 15.18 -12.02
C ASN A 205 7.70 13.66 -12.16
N ASP A 206 7.02 13.21 -13.21
CA ASP A 206 6.85 11.88 -13.77
C ASP A 206 8.18 11.24 -14.26
N GLU A 207 9.21 11.15 -13.42
CA GLU A 207 10.12 10.01 -13.56
C GLU A 207 9.35 8.81 -13.00
N THR A 208 8.87 7.93 -13.88
CA THR A 208 8.06 6.77 -13.50
C THR A 208 8.83 5.91 -12.49
N ILE A 209 8.48 6.05 -11.21
CA ILE A 209 9.06 5.25 -10.14
C ILE A 209 8.41 3.87 -10.20
N ASP A 210 9.11 2.96 -10.87
CA ASP A 210 8.69 1.59 -11.01
C ASP A 210 8.74 0.82 -9.68
N PRO A 211 7.79 -0.11 -9.44
CA PRO A 211 7.88 -1.03 -8.31
C PRO A 211 8.99 -2.05 -8.55
N ILE A 212 9.79 -2.32 -7.51
CA ILE A 212 10.79 -3.40 -7.51
C ILE A 212 10.61 -4.27 -6.27
N LEU A 213 10.86 -5.58 -6.38
CA LEU A 213 10.94 -6.46 -5.21
C LEU A 213 12.41 -6.71 -4.84
N LEU A 214 12.68 -6.72 -3.54
CA LEU A 214 14.00 -6.90 -2.96
C LEU A 214 14.03 -8.20 -2.15
N PRO A 215 14.30 -9.36 -2.78
CA PRO A 215 14.31 -10.65 -2.10
C PRO A 215 15.05 -10.63 -0.77
N GLY A 216 14.30 -10.91 0.31
CA GLY A 216 14.82 -10.99 1.66
C GLY A 216 14.66 -9.69 2.45
N ILE A 217 14.81 -8.52 1.83
CA ILE A 217 14.51 -7.23 2.48
C ILE A 217 13.01 -7.08 2.70
N ASP A 218 12.23 -7.52 1.72
CA ASP A 218 10.78 -7.45 1.69
C ASP A 218 10.05 -8.44 2.60
N CYS A 219 10.77 -9.20 3.43
CA CYS A 219 10.19 -10.11 4.43
C CYS A 219 9.99 -9.49 5.81
N LEU A 220 10.56 -8.30 6.06
CA LEU A 220 10.45 -7.62 7.35
C LEU A 220 9.12 -6.90 7.47
N ASN A 221 8.39 -7.17 8.55
CA ASN A 221 7.10 -6.54 8.84
C ASN A 221 7.22 -5.06 9.19
N HIS A 222 6.09 -4.34 9.13
CA HIS A 222 6.01 -2.94 9.47
C HIS A 222 5.98 -2.69 10.99
N ALA A 223 6.81 -1.78 11.48
CA ALA A 223 6.56 -1.03 12.70
C ALA A 223 6.68 0.47 12.43
N ARG A 224 5.62 1.22 12.78
CA ARG A 224 5.55 2.67 12.55
C ARG A 224 6.67 3.39 13.32
N GLY A 225 7.45 4.19 12.60
CA GLY A 225 8.54 4.97 13.19
C GLY A 225 9.74 4.12 13.62
N GLN A 226 9.82 2.85 13.21
CA GLN A 226 11.01 2.04 13.41
C GLN A 226 12.19 2.69 12.66
N PRO A 227 13.30 2.99 13.35
CA PRO A 227 14.41 3.69 12.73
C PRO A 227 15.28 2.69 11.96
N VAL A 228 15.02 2.62 10.66
CA VAL A 228 15.78 1.80 9.70
C VAL A 228 16.19 2.65 8.50
N SER A 229 17.28 2.25 7.85
CA SER A 229 17.70 2.82 6.56
C SER A 229 17.77 1.74 5.49
N TRP A 230 17.41 2.11 4.27
CA TRP A 230 17.68 1.31 3.07
C TRP A 230 18.92 1.89 2.40
N ILE A 231 20.03 1.16 2.43
CA ILE A 231 21.33 1.65 1.96
C ILE A 231 21.69 0.94 0.65
N SER A 232 21.92 1.73 -0.40
CA SER A 232 22.49 1.26 -1.67
C SER A 232 24.01 1.30 -1.59
N HIS A 233 24.63 0.13 -1.70
CA HIS A 233 26.09 -0.03 -1.71
C HIS A 233 26.55 -0.15 -3.16
N SER A 234 27.14 0.91 -3.71
CA SER A 234 27.72 0.91 -5.06
C SER A 234 29.23 0.63 -4.99
N THR A 235 29.66 -0.46 -5.61
CA THR A 235 31.07 -0.85 -5.68
C THR A 235 31.67 -0.41 -7.01
N THR A 236 32.10 0.85 -7.11
CA THR A 236 32.86 1.31 -8.29
C THR A 236 34.36 1.01 -8.21
N LYS A 237 34.88 0.60 -7.04
CA LYS A 237 36.34 0.55 -6.78
C LYS A 237 36.89 -0.77 -6.21
N ASP A 238 36.06 -1.65 -5.69
CA ASP A 238 36.46 -2.98 -5.23
C ASP A 238 35.60 -4.01 -5.95
N ASN A 239 36.14 -5.19 -6.27
CA ASN A 239 35.46 -6.32 -6.93
C ASN A 239 34.23 -6.89 -6.16
N GLY A 240 33.54 -6.08 -5.35
CA GLY A 240 32.33 -6.42 -4.62
C GLY A 240 31.08 -6.29 -5.49
N ILE A 241 30.02 -6.95 -5.04
CA ILE A 241 28.70 -6.95 -5.68
C ILE A 241 27.90 -5.75 -5.15
N SER A 242 27.30 -4.98 -6.05
CA SER A 242 26.44 -3.87 -5.65
C SER A 242 25.14 -4.42 -5.05
N LYS A 243 24.71 -3.88 -3.92
CA LYS A 243 23.60 -4.44 -3.13
C LYS A 243 22.80 -3.36 -2.43
N ILE A 244 21.52 -3.63 -2.18
CA ILE A 244 20.69 -2.86 -1.26
C ILE A 244 20.68 -3.60 0.08
N SER A 245 20.67 -2.87 1.18
CA SER A 245 20.62 -3.44 2.53
C SER A 245 19.62 -2.71 3.41
N LEU A 246 19.09 -3.41 4.41
CA LEU A 246 18.34 -2.80 5.50
C LEU A 246 19.19 -2.81 6.77
N VAL A 247 19.39 -1.62 7.34
CA VAL A 247 20.13 -1.39 8.59
C VAL A 247 19.16 -0.92 9.67
N VAL A 248 19.29 -1.47 10.87
CA VAL A 248 18.54 -1.01 12.06
C VAL A 248 19.37 0.00 12.84
N HIS A 249 18.77 1.08 13.34
CA HIS A 249 19.47 2.12 14.13
C HIS A 249 19.17 2.04 15.63
N ARG A 250 18.55 0.95 16.08
CA ARG A 250 18.32 0.63 17.49
C ARG A 250 18.68 -0.82 17.73
N SER A 251 19.11 -1.09 18.96
CA SER A 251 19.34 -2.46 19.40
C SER A 251 18.05 -3.27 19.35
N VAL A 252 18.13 -4.52 18.89
CA VAL A 252 17.02 -5.47 18.92
C VAL A 252 17.37 -6.56 19.91
N SER A 253 16.58 -6.72 20.98
CA SER A 253 16.85 -7.74 21.99
C SER A 253 16.56 -9.14 21.47
N ALA A 254 17.25 -10.14 22.03
CA ALA A 254 16.97 -11.54 21.77
C ALA A 254 15.48 -11.86 21.98
N GLY A 255 14.87 -12.54 21.02
CA GLY A 255 13.46 -12.88 21.00
C GLY A 255 12.52 -11.79 20.49
N GLN A 256 13.03 -10.62 20.09
CA GLN A 256 12.21 -9.58 19.46
C GLN A 256 12.20 -9.70 17.94
N GLU A 257 11.06 -9.35 17.35
CA GLU A 257 10.94 -9.23 15.90
C GLU A 257 11.72 -8.02 15.38
N ILE A 258 12.35 -8.22 14.23
CA ILE A 258 13.12 -7.20 13.51
C ILE A 258 12.18 -6.60 12.46
N PHE A 259 11.83 -5.33 12.66
CA PHE A 259 10.87 -4.62 11.81
C PHE A 259 11.55 -3.71 10.79
N ASN A 260 10.87 -3.52 9.66
CA ASN A 260 11.06 -2.43 8.72
C ASN A 260 10.07 -1.29 9.04
N ASN A 261 10.21 -0.16 8.35
CA ASN A 261 9.28 0.96 8.39
C ASN A 261 8.80 1.26 6.97
N TYR A 262 7.50 1.09 6.72
CA TYR A 262 6.91 1.31 5.40
C TYR A 262 6.55 2.79 5.16
N GLY A 263 6.75 3.64 6.18
CA GLY A 263 6.36 5.05 6.16
C GLY A 263 5.00 5.31 6.83
N PRO A 264 4.59 6.59 6.89
CA PRO A 264 3.33 7.02 7.50
C PRO A 264 2.15 6.72 6.57
N LYS A 265 1.61 5.50 6.63
CA LYS A 265 0.54 5.05 5.74
C LYS A 265 -0.82 5.06 6.44
N PRO A 266 -1.88 5.60 5.80
CA PRO A 266 -3.24 5.49 6.32
C PRO A 266 -3.74 4.04 6.27
N ASN A 267 -4.73 3.71 7.11
CA ASN A 267 -5.38 2.39 7.04
C ASN A 267 -6.05 2.12 5.69
N SER A 268 -6.45 3.16 4.93
CA SER A 268 -6.94 3.00 3.55
C SER A 268 -5.92 2.31 2.65
N GLU A 269 -4.63 2.62 2.81
CA GLU A 269 -3.54 2.02 2.04
C GLU A 269 -3.07 0.70 2.65
N LEU A 270 -2.90 0.65 3.97
CA LEU A 270 -2.46 -0.56 4.68
C LEU A 270 -3.43 -1.73 4.45
N VAL A 271 -4.74 -1.48 4.53
CA VAL A 271 -5.73 -2.53 4.29
C VAL A 271 -5.71 -2.94 2.82
N LEU A 272 -5.80 -1.97 1.89
CA LEU A 272 -5.98 -2.26 0.48
C LEU A 272 -4.75 -2.93 -0.18
N SER A 273 -3.53 -2.55 0.23
CA SER A 273 -2.29 -3.00 -0.41
C SER A 273 -1.52 -4.02 0.44
N TYR A 274 -1.62 -3.97 1.77
CA TYR A 274 -0.86 -4.84 2.67
C TYR A 274 -1.72 -5.88 3.42
N GLY A 275 -3.03 -5.67 3.52
CA GLY A 275 -3.94 -6.61 4.18
C GLY A 275 -3.87 -6.60 5.71
N PHE A 276 -3.51 -5.46 6.31
CA PHE A 276 -3.58 -5.25 7.76
C PHE A 276 -3.96 -3.80 8.09
N SER A 277 -4.27 -3.54 9.36
CA SER A 277 -4.58 -2.20 9.88
C SER A 277 -3.78 -1.90 11.15
N LEU A 278 -3.68 -0.62 11.48
CA LEU A 278 -3.16 -0.13 12.75
C LEU A 278 -4.30 0.50 13.55
N ALA A 279 -4.46 0.07 14.80
CA ALA A 279 -5.40 0.69 15.72
C ALA A 279 -4.99 2.14 16.05
N ASN A 280 -5.95 3.06 16.04
CA ASN A 280 -5.74 4.50 16.29
C ASN A 280 -4.62 5.09 15.41
N ASN A 281 -4.60 4.76 14.12
CA ASN A 281 -3.52 5.17 13.22
C ASN A 281 -3.53 6.71 13.04
N PRO A 282 -2.49 7.42 13.49
CA PRO A 282 -2.44 8.89 13.36
C PRO A 282 -2.33 9.36 11.91
N ASP A 283 -1.88 8.49 11.00
CA ASP A 283 -1.70 8.81 9.58
C ASP A 283 -2.97 8.53 8.76
N ASP A 284 -4.08 8.17 9.40
CA ASP A 284 -5.37 7.97 8.73
C ASP A 284 -5.83 9.23 7.98
N SER A 285 -6.39 8.99 6.81
CA SER A 285 -6.95 10.04 5.96
C SER A 285 -8.17 9.55 5.19
N ILE A 286 -9.00 10.51 4.77
CA ILE A 286 -10.14 10.35 3.88
C ILE A 286 -9.81 10.98 2.53
N ILE A 287 -10.48 10.51 1.48
CA ILE A 287 -10.43 11.12 0.16
C ILE A 287 -11.81 11.68 -0.16
N LEU A 288 -11.88 12.99 -0.42
CA LEU A 288 -13.09 13.70 -0.79
C LEU A 288 -13.01 14.21 -2.23
N LYS A 289 -14.16 14.26 -2.90
CA LYS A 289 -14.28 14.79 -4.25
C LYS A 289 -15.53 15.67 -4.30
N LEU A 290 -15.36 16.92 -4.70
CA LEU A 290 -16.47 17.84 -4.92
C LEU A 290 -17.17 17.52 -6.25
N GLY A 291 -18.50 17.41 -6.21
CA GLY A 291 -19.30 17.25 -7.42
C GLY A 291 -19.38 18.57 -8.18
N GLY A 292 -19.13 18.54 -9.49
CA GLY A 292 -19.42 19.67 -10.40
C GLY A 292 -18.35 20.75 -10.55
N VAL A 293 -17.31 20.81 -9.71
CA VAL A 293 -16.36 21.94 -9.69
C VAL A 293 -15.06 21.67 -10.46
N SER A 294 -14.36 20.56 -10.17
CA SER A 294 -13.06 20.26 -10.81
C SER A 294 -12.77 18.76 -11.01
N GLY A 295 -13.53 17.89 -10.33
CA GLY A 295 -13.24 16.46 -10.26
C GLY A 295 -11.99 16.11 -9.44
N LYS A 296 -11.32 17.11 -8.85
CA LYS A 296 -10.14 16.94 -8.00
C LYS A 296 -10.48 16.14 -6.75
N LYS A 297 -9.51 15.31 -6.32
CA LYS A 297 -9.59 14.54 -5.08
C LYS A 297 -8.73 15.23 -4.02
N TRP A 298 -9.28 15.40 -2.83
CA TRP A 298 -8.63 15.98 -1.67
C TRP A 298 -8.38 14.91 -0.63
N GLN A 299 -7.13 14.76 -0.20
CA GLN A 299 -6.77 13.89 0.91
C GLN A 299 -6.76 14.71 2.20
N ILE A 300 -7.63 14.35 3.14
CA ILE A 300 -7.76 15.02 4.43
C ILE A 300 -7.35 14.04 5.53
N GLY A 301 -6.35 14.40 6.33
CA GLY A 301 -5.89 13.62 7.48
C GLY A 301 -6.63 13.97 8.77
N ARG A 302 -6.34 13.22 9.84
CA ARG A 302 -6.76 13.58 11.21
C ARG A 302 -6.38 15.04 11.54
N LEU A 303 -7.12 15.66 12.47
CA LEU A 303 -6.94 17.07 12.85
C LEU A 303 -7.12 18.04 11.67
N ALA A 304 -7.92 17.65 10.67
CA ALA A 304 -8.18 18.41 9.45
C ALA A 304 -6.91 18.76 8.65
N GLN A 305 -5.86 17.94 8.75
CA GLN A 305 -4.64 18.14 7.96
C GLN A 305 -4.98 18.07 6.46
N GLY A 306 -4.60 19.11 5.70
CA GLY A 306 -4.90 19.21 4.27
C GLY A 306 -6.27 19.80 3.92
N ALA A 307 -7.07 20.22 4.92
CA ALA A 307 -8.40 20.79 4.70
C ALA A 307 -8.38 22.16 4.01
N ASP A 308 -7.33 22.96 4.17
CA ASP A 308 -7.27 24.34 3.64
C ASP A 308 -7.46 24.41 2.12
N GLY A 309 -6.93 23.43 1.38
CA GLY A 309 -7.08 23.40 -0.07
C GLY A 309 -8.50 23.06 -0.50
N LEU A 310 -9.14 22.08 0.15
CA LEU A 310 -10.55 21.76 -0.05
C LEU A 310 -11.43 22.96 0.31
N TRP A 311 -11.17 23.59 1.47
CA TRP A 311 -11.86 24.79 1.92
C TRP A 311 -11.79 25.90 0.89
N LYS A 312 -10.60 26.18 0.35
CA LYS A 312 -10.40 27.19 -0.69
C LYS A 312 -11.24 26.89 -1.93
N GLU A 313 -11.28 25.63 -2.39
CA GLU A 313 -12.08 25.26 -3.56
C GLU A 313 -13.59 25.42 -3.30
N ILE A 314 -14.08 25.08 -2.11
CA ILE A 314 -15.49 25.28 -1.74
C ILE A 314 -15.81 26.77 -1.65
N LEU A 315 -14.95 27.56 -1.00
CA LEU A 315 -15.14 29.00 -0.84
C LEU A 315 -15.16 29.70 -2.20
N GLU A 316 -14.23 29.38 -3.10
CA GLU A 316 -14.20 29.92 -4.48
C GLU A 316 -15.47 29.55 -5.24
N ALA A 317 -16.02 28.35 -5.03
CA ALA A 317 -17.27 27.93 -5.68
C ALA A 317 -18.52 28.64 -5.14
N MET A 318 -18.47 29.18 -3.91
CA MET A 318 -19.58 29.91 -3.26
C MET A 318 -19.40 31.44 -3.31
N THR A 319 -18.28 31.91 -3.85
CA THR A 319 -18.04 33.34 -4.01
C THR A 319 -18.64 33.80 -5.34
N ASP A 320 -19.72 34.58 -5.27
CA ASP A 320 -20.29 35.24 -6.45
C ASP A 320 -19.48 36.50 -6.82
N ASP A 321 -19.19 36.71 -8.11
CA ASP A 321 -18.51 37.90 -8.65
C ASP A 321 -19.23 39.22 -8.30
N GLU A 322 -20.52 39.17 -7.91
CA GLU A 322 -21.35 40.31 -7.55
C GLU A 322 -21.50 40.53 -6.04
N SER A 323 -21.01 39.59 -5.20
CA SER A 323 -21.10 39.69 -3.74
C SER A 323 -20.05 40.67 -3.19
N THR A 324 -20.48 41.59 -2.32
CA THR A 324 -19.60 42.62 -1.73
C THR A 324 -19.10 42.26 -0.34
N ASN A 325 -19.59 41.17 0.24
CA ASN A 325 -19.42 40.83 1.64
C ASN A 325 -18.80 39.43 1.80
N ASP A 326 -17.52 39.39 2.17
CA ASP A 326 -16.74 38.15 2.36
C ASP A 326 -17.36 37.16 3.37
N TYR A 327 -18.23 37.63 4.28
CA TYR A 327 -18.83 36.78 5.32
C TYR A 327 -19.94 35.85 4.80
N GLU A 328 -20.70 36.23 3.77
CA GLU A 328 -21.82 35.40 3.24
C GLU A 328 -21.25 34.15 2.55
N ALA A 329 -20.25 34.34 1.70
CA ALA A 329 -19.54 33.23 1.05
C ALA A 329 -18.91 32.27 2.06
N ILE A 330 -18.37 32.77 3.18
CA ILE A 330 -17.82 31.94 4.25
C ILE A 330 -18.91 31.11 4.93
N LEU A 331 -20.06 31.71 5.24
CA LEU A 331 -21.18 30.99 5.87
C LEU A 331 -21.72 29.90 4.95
N ASP A 332 -21.98 30.22 3.68
CA ASP A 332 -22.47 29.25 2.68
C ASP A 332 -21.46 28.12 2.45
N ALA A 333 -20.17 28.44 2.30
CA ALA A 333 -19.11 27.46 2.14
C ALA A 333 -18.98 26.54 3.37
N SER A 334 -19.10 27.11 4.58
CA SER A 334 -19.04 26.34 5.82
C SER A 334 -20.24 25.39 5.97
N GLY A 335 -21.46 25.86 5.67
CA GLY A 335 -22.66 25.03 5.66
C GLY A 335 -22.56 23.89 4.64
N ALA A 336 -22.13 24.19 3.41
CA ALA A 336 -21.92 23.18 2.38
C ALA A 336 -20.89 22.11 2.78
N LEU A 337 -19.78 22.52 3.41
CA LEU A 337 -18.77 21.59 3.93
C LEU A 337 -19.34 20.72 5.06
N GLN A 338 -20.06 21.32 6.01
CA GLN A 338 -20.71 20.58 7.10
C GLN A 338 -21.69 19.52 6.57
N ASP A 339 -22.55 19.88 5.63
CA ASP A 339 -23.53 18.96 5.05
C ASP A 339 -22.88 17.80 4.29
N MET A 340 -21.82 18.09 3.54
CA MET A 340 -21.02 17.07 2.86
C MET A 340 -20.41 16.08 3.87
N VAL A 341 -19.84 16.60 4.96
CA VAL A 341 -19.21 15.78 6.02
C VAL A 341 -20.25 14.96 6.76
N LYS A 342 -21.35 15.57 7.22
CA LYS A 342 -22.47 14.90 7.90
C LYS A 342 -23.07 13.79 7.02
N THR A 343 -23.24 14.04 5.73
CA THR A 343 -23.70 13.03 4.77
C THR A 343 -22.73 11.86 4.64
N SER A 344 -21.43 12.15 4.62
CA SER A 344 -20.39 11.12 4.52
C SER A 344 -20.32 10.25 5.78
N ILE A 345 -20.44 10.85 6.97
CA ILE A 345 -20.52 10.12 8.25
C ILE A 345 -21.72 9.17 8.26
N ARG A 346 -22.91 9.61 7.81
CA ARG A 346 -24.12 8.77 7.76
C ARG A 346 -23.98 7.56 6.82
N ARG A 347 -23.05 7.59 5.86
CA ARG A 347 -22.77 6.48 4.93
C ARG A 347 -21.80 5.46 5.49
N LEU A 348 -21.07 5.78 6.57
CA LEU A 348 -20.12 4.84 7.15
C LEU A 348 -20.83 3.58 7.68
N PRO A 349 -20.20 2.40 7.55
CA PRO A 349 -20.73 1.17 8.11
C PRO A 349 -21.03 1.32 9.62
N ALA A 350 -22.18 0.82 10.05
CA ALA A 350 -22.47 0.72 11.46
C ALA A 350 -21.53 -0.30 12.12
N MET A 351 -20.88 0.10 13.21
CA MET A 351 -20.11 -0.80 14.05
C MET A 351 -21.09 -1.60 14.92
N ASP A 352 -21.42 -2.83 14.50
CA ASP A 352 -22.28 -3.72 15.28
C ASP A 352 -21.66 -4.01 16.64
N LYS A 353 -22.37 -3.67 17.71
CA LYS A 353 -21.95 -4.00 19.09
C LYS A 353 -22.14 -5.49 19.44
N ASN A 354 -22.80 -6.28 18.57
CA ASN A 354 -23.05 -7.72 18.77
C ASN A 354 -23.09 -8.48 17.42
N PRO A 355 -22.10 -9.32 17.10
CA PRO A 355 -22.05 -10.06 15.84
C PRO A 355 -22.82 -11.38 15.96
N THR A 356 -24.14 -11.36 15.79
CA THR A 356 -24.97 -12.60 15.80
C THR A 356 -25.38 -13.10 14.41
N GLY A 357 -24.80 -12.56 13.34
CA GLY A 357 -24.92 -13.08 11.97
C GLY A 357 -23.53 -13.29 11.38
N GLN A 358 -23.29 -14.49 10.82
CA GLN A 358 -22.02 -15.01 10.25
C GLN A 358 -20.76 -14.18 10.55
N SER A 359 -19.95 -14.70 11.48
CA SER A 359 -18.74 -14.04 11.96
C SER A 359 -17.79 -13.73 10.81
N LEU A 360 -17.50 -12.44 10.62
CA LEU A 360 -16.30 -11.99 9.91
C LEU A 360 -15.08 -12.77 10.43
N ARG A 361 -14.12 -13.07 9.55
CA ARG A 361 -12.82 -13.55 10.02
C ARG A 361 -12.25 -12.51 11.01
N PRO A 362 -11.65 -12.91 12.14
CA PRO A 362 -11.25 -11.95 13.18
C PRO A 362 -10.35 -10.81 12.70
N HIS A 363 -9.41 -11.09 11.78
CA HIS A 363 -8.54 -10.07 11.21
C HIS A 363 -9.30 -9.10 10.29
N VAL A 364 -10.30 -9.58 9.54
CA VAL A 364 -11.17 -8.73 8.70
C VAL A 364 -12.03 -7.81 9.57
N ALA A 365 -12.56 -8.33 10.68
CA ALA A 365 -13.30 -7.52 11.65
C ALA A 365 -12.42 -6.41 12.26
N THR A 366 -11.16 -6.73 12.57
CA THR A 366 -10.17 -5.76 13.07
C THR A 366 -9.90 -4.67 12.04
N MET A 367 -9.65 -5.05 10.78
CA MET A 367 -9.44 -4.09 9.69
C MET A 367 -10.64 -3.18 9.47
N LEU A 368 -11.86 -3.73 9.51
CA LEU A 368 -13.09 -2.94 9.40
C LEU A 368 -13.20 -1.93 10.54
N GLN A 369 -12.94 -2.38 11.77
CA GLN A 369 -13.02 -1.54 12.96
C GLN A 369 -12.01 -0.39 12.91
N ASP A 370 -10.73 -0.69 12.71
CA ASP A 370 -9.67 0.32 12.68
C ASP A 370 -9.88 1.31 11.53
N TYR A 371 -10.29 0.81 10.36
CA TYR A 371 -10.55 1.66 9.20
C TYR A 371 -11.74 2.60 9.43
N VAL A 372 -12.89 2.08 9.89
CA VAL A 372 -14.10 2.91 10.11
C VAL A 372 -13.89 3.90 11.25
N GLU A 373 -13.21 3.52 12.34
CA GLU A 373 -12.81 4.45 13.41
C GLU A 373 -11.99 5.61 12.83
N GLY A 374 -10.94 5.30 12.06
CA GLY A 374 -10.08 6.31 11.47
C GLY A 374 -10.79 7.25 10.51
N GLN A 375 -11.70 6.72 9.67
CA GLN A 375 -12.54 7.55 8.82
C GLN A 375 -13.44 8.47 9.67
N ALA A 376 -14.14 7.93 10.67
CA ALA A 376 -15.05 8.70 11.52
C ALA A 376 -14.33 9.83 12.29
N ALA A 377 -13.17 9.53 12.88
CA ALA A 377 -12.36 10.53 13.59
C ALA A 377 -11.84 11.65 12.66
N THR A 378 -11.48 11.28 11.42
CA THR A 378 -11.05 12.25 10.41
C THR A 378 -12.20 13.13 9.94
N PHE A 379 -13.38 12.55 9.69
CA PHE A 379 -14.59 13.32 9.37
C PHE A 379 -14.98 14.26 10.51
N GLN A 380 -14.90 13.82 11.77
CA GLN A 380 -15.18 14.69 12.91
C GLN A 380 -14.20 15.86 12.97
N SER A 381 -12.90 15.62 12.75
CA SER A 381 -11.91 16.70 12.70
C SER A 381 -12.23 17.73 11.61
N LEU A 382 -12.73 17.28 10.46
CA LEU A 382 -13.12 18.16 9.36
C LEU A 382 -14.44 18.91 9.65
N LEU A 383 -15.35 18.30 10.40
CA LEU A 383 -16.57 18.96 10.86
C LEU A 383 -16.23 20.11 11.83
N ASP A 384 -15.38 19.85 12.82
CA ASP A 384 -14.91 20.87 13.77
C ASP A 384 -14.20 22.03 13.05
N PHE A 385 -13.44 21.72 11.98
CA PHE A 385 -12.84 22.73 11.11
C PHE A 385 -13.89 23.59 10.41
N ALA A 386 -14.94 22.97 9.86
CA ALA A 386 -16.01 23.68 9.17
C ALA A 386 -16.82 24.56 10.12
N GLU A 387 -17.14 24.08 11.32
CA GLU A 387 -17.80 24.85 12.39
C GLU A 387 -16.95 26.06 12.80
N LYS A 388 -15.61 25.92 12.88
CA LYS A 388 -14.73 27.06 13.13
C LYS A 388 -14.81 28.10 12.02
N LYS A 389 -14.91 27.69 10.75
CA LYS A 389 -15.09 28.61 9.61
C LYS A 389 -16.42 29.33 9.66
N GLU A 390 -17.48 28.64 10.06
CA GLU A 390 -18.77 29.26 10.30
C GLU A 390 -18.67 30.35 11.37
N GLN A 391 -18.02 30.08 12.51
CA GLN A 391 -17.81 31.07 13.57
C GLN A 391 -16.99 32.29 13.10
N GLU A 392 -16.00 32.08 12.22
CA GLU A 392 -15.25 33.17 11.57
C GLU A 392 -16.19 34.04 10.70
N GLY A 393 -17.07 33.43 9.91
CA GLY A 393 -18.09 34.13 9.12
C GLY A 393 -19.08 34.92 9.98
N ILE A 394 -19.58 34.32 11.07
CA ILE A 394 -20.50 35.00 12.01
C ILE A 394 -19.84 36.23 12.65
N ALA A 395 -18.56 36.14 13.00
CA ALA A 395 -17.82 37.27 13.57
C ALA A 395 -17.68 38.42 12.56
N LEU A 396 -17.34 38.11 11.30
CA LEU A 396 -17.25 39.11 10.23
C LEU A 396 -18.60 39.78 9.93
N ALA A 397 -19.69 39.01 9.93
CA ALA A 397 -21.04 39.56 9.77
C ALA A 397 -21.38 40.57 10.88
N LYS A 398 -21.04 40.25 12.13
CA LYS A 398 -21.22 41.15 13.29
C LYS A 398 -20.39 42.41 13.17
N GLU A 399 -19.13 42.31 12.72
CA GLU A 399 -18.27 43.47 12.46
C GLU A 399 -18.83 44.37 11.35
N ALA A 400 -19.47 43.78 10.34
CA ALA A 400 -20.16 44.50 9.26
C ALA A 400 -21.52 45.09 9.69
N GLY A 401 -21.95 44.88 10.95
CA GLY A 401 -23.18 45.44 11.50
C GLY A 401 -24.43 44.59 11.29
N PHE A 402 -24.28 43.32 10.91
CA PHE A 402 -25.37 42.37 10.75
C PHE A 402 -25.51 41.49 12.00
N GLU A 403 -26.72 41.40 12.53
CA GLU A 403 -27.05 40.47 13.62
C GLU A 403 -27.71 39.23 13.01
N LEU A 404 -26.96 38.14 12.92
CA LEU A 404 -27.47 36.87 12.39
C LEU A 404 -28.42 36.23 13.41
N VAL A 405 -29.66 35.98 12.99
CA VAL A 405 -30.61 35.15 13.74
C VAL A 405 -30.32 33.70 13.36
N ILE A 406 -29.62 32.98 14.22
CA ILE A 406 -29.43 31.54 14.08
C ILE A 406 -30.74 30.90 14.56
N GLU A 407 -31.53 30.36 13.64
CA GLU A 407 -32.64 29.49 14.01
C GLU A 407 -32.05 28.13 14.39
N ASP A 408 -32.03 27.81 15.68
CA ASP A 408 -31.67 26.46 16.15
C ASP A 408 -32.75 25.48 15.64
N GLU A 409 -32.40 24.60 14.68
CA GLU A 409 -33.27 23.48 14.28
C GLU A 409 -33.25 22.41 15.39
N ASP A 410 -34.42 22.21 16.02
CA ASP A 410 -34.73 21.22 17.07
C ASP A 410 -34.47 19.74 16.70
#